data_AF-A0A920E6L6-F1
#
_entry.id   AF-A0A920E6L6-F1
#
_cell.length_a   1.000
_cell.length_b   1.000
_cell.length_c   1.000
_cell.angle_alpha   90.00
_cell.angle_beta   90.00
_cell.angle_gamma   90.00
#
_symmetry.space_group_name_H-M   'P 1'
#
loop_
_entity.id
_entity.type
_entity.pdbx_description
1 polymer ?
#
loop_
_entity_poly.entity_id
_entity_poly.type
_entity_poly.pdbx_seq_one_letter_code
_entity_poly.pdbx_strand_id
1 'polypeptide(L)' 'MISGYFKLTTLFKLSSLTKSVILSYFFVNKKINYKTLYKLTNIEYNYQQKRWGTVEEHLLMNDDFVERIKNISFFFKNIS' A
#
# COMPACT_ATOMS: atom_id res chain seq x y z
N MET A 1 25.10 4.92 -5.89
CA MET A 1 24.58 3.82 -6.74
C MET A 1 23.59 2.92 -5.98
N ILE A 2 23.87 2.55 -4.72
CA ILE A 2 23.06 1.64 -3.89
C ILE A 2 21.61 2.15 -3.63
N SER A 3 21.41 3.46 -3.43
CA SER A 3 20.07 4.03 -3.13
C SER A 3 19.06 3.92 -4.27
N GLY A 4 19.51 3.82 -5.53
CA GLY A 4 18.63 3.66 -6.69
C GLY A 4 17.97 2.29 -6.73
N TYR A 5 18.74 1.23 -6.43
CA TYR A 5 18.22 -0.14 -6.37
C TYR A 5 17.17 -0.30 -5.28
N PHE A 6 17.37 0.32 -4.11
CA PHE A 6 16.40 0.28 -3.03
C PHE A 6 15.08 0.97 -3.36
N LYS A 7 15.13 2.11 -4.07
CA LYS A 7 13.93 2.81 -4.57
C LYS A 7 13.15 1.93 -5.55
N LEU A 8 13.86 1.28 -6.47
CA LEU A 8 13.24 0.43 -7.48
C LEU A 8 12.59 -0.82 -6.85
N THR A 9 13.29 -1.49 -5.94
CA THR A 9 12.75 -2.63 -5.17
C THR A 9 11.53 -2.23 -4.34
N THR A 10 11.56 -1.05 -3.72
CA THR A 10 10.42 -0.53 -2.94
C THR A 10 9.22 -0.26 -3.85
N LEU A 11 9.44 0.39 -4.98
CA LEU A 11 8.39 0.65 -5.96
C LEU A 11 7.80 -0.67 -6.51
N PHE A 12 8.65 -1.65 -6.82
CA PHE A 12 8.23 -2.97 -7.26
C PHE A 12 7.36 -3.69 -6.21
N LYS A 13 7.82 -3.76 -4.95
CA LYS A 13 7.05 -4.37 -3.85
C LYS A 13 5.72 -3.64 -3.61
N LEU A 14 5.71 -2.31 -3.60
CA LEU A 14 4.48 -1.52 -3.45
C LEU A 14 3.52 -1.73 -4.61
N SER A 15 4.02 -1.78 -5.85
CA SER A 15 3.19 -2.00 -7.03
C SER A 15 2.56 -3.40 -7.02
N SER A 16 3.26 -4.39 -6.50
CA SER A 16 2.76 -5.76 -6.34
C SER A 16 1.67 -5.86 -5.27
N LEU A 17 1.80 -5.08 -4.18
CA LEU A 17 0.84 -5.01 -3.08
C LEU A 17 -0.42 -4.23 -3.49
N THR A 18 -0.25 -3.06 -4.10
CA THR A 18 -1.34 -2.14 -4.47
C THR A 18 -1.97 -2.46 -5.81
N LYS A 19 -1.35 -3.39 -6.57
CA LYS A 19 -1.66 -3.67 -7.98
C LYS A 19 -1.64 -2.43 -8.87
N SER A 20 -0.94 -1.36 -8.44
CA SER A 20 -0.91 -0.08 -9.15
C SER A 20 0.44 0.61 -8.99
N VAL A 21 1.18 0.72 -10.10
CA VAL A 21 2.44 1.47 -10.16
C VAL A 21 2.22 2.96 -9.90
N ILE A 22 1.10 3.52 -10.37
CA ILE A 22 0.75 4.94 -10.21
C ILE A 22 0.54 5.28 -8.73
N LEU A 23 -0.29 4.50 -8.02
CA LEU A 23 -0.53 4.71 -6.59
C LEU A 23 0.75 4.51 -5.77
N SER A 24 1.55 3.49 -6.13
CA SER A 24 2.85 3.23 -5.50
C SER A 24 3.80 4.42 -5.66
N TYR A 25 3.88 4.99 -6.86
CA TYR A 25 4.68 6.18 -7.14
C TYR A 25 4.21 7.39 -6.33
N PHE A 26 2.90 7.63 -6.22
CA PHE A 26 2.37 8.73 -5.41
C PHE A 26 2.67 8.55 -3.92
N PHE A 27 2.63 7.31 -3.42
CA PHE A 27 2.99 7.02 -2.04
C PHE A 27 4.47 7.23 -1.76
N VAL A 28 5.36 6.71 -2.62
CA VAL A 28 6.82 6.88 -2.48
C VAL A 28 7.21 8.36 -2.51
N ASN A 29 6.55 9.17 -3.35
CA ASN A 29 6.77 10.61 -3.42
C ASN A 29 6.00 11.41 -2.37
N LYS A 30 5.42 10.74 -1.36
CA LYS A 30 4.67 11.36 -0.25
C LYS A 30 3.48 12.24 -0.69
N LYS A 31 2.96 12.04 -1.92
CA LYS A 31 1.77 12.74 -2.41
C LYS A 31 0.48 12.20 -1.78
N ILE A 32 0.50 10.95 -1.32
CA ILE A 32 -0.59 10.31 -0.58
C ILE A 32 -0.03 9.57 0.63
N ASN A 33 -0.81 9.52 1.71
CA ASN A 33 -0.47 8.75 2.91
C ASN A 33 -1.00 7.31 2.83
N TYR A 34 -0.67 6.47 3.81
CA TYR A 34 -1.07 5.06 3.82
C TYR A 34 -2.60 4.87 3.86
N LYS A 35 -3.35 5.75 4.56
CA LYS A 35 -4.82 5.68 4.63
C LYS A 35 -5.44 5.92 3.26
N THR A 36 -4.95 6.95 2.56
CA THR A 36 -5.38 7.27 1.19
C THR A 36 -4.98 6.16 0.21
N LEU A 37 -3.76 5.63 0.32
CA LEU A 37 -3.29 4.52 -0.51
C LEU A 37 -4.18 3.28 -0.34
N TYR A 38 -4.49 2.91 0.90
CA TYR A 38 -5.38 1.79 1.22
C TYR A 38 -6.77 2.01 0.62
N LYS A 39 -7.37 3.18 0.83
CA LYS A 39 -8.71 3.50 0.32
C LYS A 39 -8.76 3.40 -1.21
N LEU A 40 -7.74 3.93 -1.90
CA LEU A 40 -7.66 3.95 -3.36
C LEU A 40 -7.35 2.57 -3.96
N THR A 41 -6.52 1.77 -3.28
CA THR A 41 -6.22 0.39 -3.69
C THR A 41 -7.47 -0.49 -3.58
N ASN A 42 -8.28 -0.26 -2.56
CA ASN A 42 -9.42 -1.11 -2.22
C ASN A 42 -10.77 -0.45 -2.55
N ILE A 43 -10.87 0.38 -3.58
CA ILE A 43 -12.11 1.11 -3.91
C ILE A 43 -13.28 0.14 -4.15
N GLU A 44 -13.07 -0.84 -5.04
CA GLU A 44 -14.06 -1.84 -5.37
C GLU A 44 -14.47 -2.62 -4.13
N TYR A 45 -13.47 -3.13 -3.41
CA TYR A 45 -13.68 -3.86 -2.17
C TYR A 45 -14.52 -3.07 -1.16
N ASN A 46 -14.16 -1.81 -0.88
CA ASN A 46 -14.90 -0.94 0.03
C ASN A 46 -16.35 -0.72 -0.40
N TYR A 47 -16.60 -0.64 -1.72
CA TYR A 47 -17.95 -0.55 -2.26
C TYR A 47 -18.76 -1.83 -2.00
N GLN A 48 -18.15 -2.98 -2.24
CA GLN A 48 -18.77 -4.30 -2.02
C GLN A 48 -19.12 -4.49 -0.54
N GLN A 49 -18.20 -4.17 0.38
CA GLN A 49 -18.46 -4.25 1.83
C GLN A 49 -19.64 -3.37 2.25
N LYS A 50 -19.70 -2.14 1.74
CA LYS A 50 -20.80 -1.22 2.05
C LYS A 50 -22.15 -1.72 1.53
N ARG A 51 -22.14 -2.48 0.42
CA ARG A 51 -23.36 -2.97 -0.23
C ARG A 51 -23.85 -4.32 0.31
N TRP A 52 -22.93 -5.20 0.69
CA TRP A 52 -23.24 -6.59 1.02
C TRP A 52 -22.91 -6.99 2.47
N GLY A 53 -22.31 -6.09 3.25
CA GLY A 53 -21.89 -6.36 4.62
C GLY A 53 -20.44 -6.84 4.71
N THR A 54 -19.91 -6.83 5.94
CA THR A 54 -18.52 -7.20 6.23
C THR A 54 -18.40 -8.62 6.73
N VAL A 55 -17.38 -9.36 6.24
CA VAL A 55 -17.03 -10.72 6.65
C VAL A 55 -15.76 -10.69 7.49
N GLU A 56 -15.52 -11.65 8.38
CA GLU A 56 -14.36 -11.63 9.27
C GLU A 56 -13.01 -11.70 8.55
N GLU A 57 -12.88 -12.50 7.47
CA GLU A 57 -11.62 -12.57 6.71
C GLU A 57 -11.22 -11.20 6.13
N HIS A 58 -12.20 -10.33 5.93
CA HIS A 58 -12.00 -8.99 5.39
C HIS A 58 -11.31 -8.04 6.37
N LEU A 59 -11.53 -8.22 7.67
CA LEU A 59 -10.83 -7.44 8.70
C LEU A 59 -9.37 -7.84 8.78
N LEU A 60 -9.09 -9.16 8.74
CA LEU A 60 -7.74 -9.70 8.78
C LEU A 60 -6.89 -9.26 7.58
N MET A 61 -7.46 -9.22 6.38
CA MET A 61 -6.75 -8.72 5.19
C MET A 61 -6.39 -7.24 5.28
N ASN A 62 -7.21 -6.42 5.94
CA ASN A 62 -6.94 -5.01 6.10
C ASN A 62 -5.76 -4.75 7.02
N ASP A 63 -5.69 -5.48 8.14
CA ASP A 63 -4.62 -5.35 9.10
C ASP A 63 -3.27 -5.78 8.50
N ASP A 64 -3.24 -6.90 7.76
CA ASP A 64 -2.03 -7.36 7.03
C ASP A 64 -1.57 -6.31 6.00
N PHE A 65 -2.49 -5.72 5.24
CA PHE A 65 -2.14 -4.69 4.26
C PHE A 65 -1.53 -3.45 4.92
N VAL A 66 -2.13 -2.97 6.02
CA VAL A 66 -1.65 -1.79 6.75
C VAL A 66 -0.29 -2.07 7.37
N GLU A 67 -0.08 -3.26 7.95
CA GLU A 67 1.19 -3.69 8.52
C GLU A 67 2.29 -3.73 7.45
N ARG A 68 2.01 -4.33 6.29
CA ARG A 68 2.96 -4.38 5.16
C ARG A 68 3.36 -2.98 4.70
N ILE A 69 2.41 -2.05 4.56
CA ILE A 69 2.74 -0.66 4.18
C ILE A 69 3.58 0.02 5.26
N LYS A 70 3.26 -0.17 6.55
CA LYS A 70 4.07 0.39 7.64
C LYS A 70 5.51 -0.14 7.57
N ASN A 71 5.69 -1.44 7.38
CA ASN A 71 7.01 -2.07 7.28
C ASN A 71 7.80 -1.55 6.08
N ILE A 72 7.15 -1.43 4.91
CA ILE A 72 7.77 -0.86 3.71
C ILE A 72 8.13 0.63 3.92
N SER A 73 7.23 1.40 4.54
CA SER A 73 7.47 2.82 4.83
C SER A 73 8.62 3.01 5.84
N PHE A 74 8.73 2.14 6.84
CA PHE A 74 9.81 2.15 7.81
C PHE A 74 11.14 1.79 7.15
N PHE A 75 11.17 0.74 6.33
CA PHE A 75 12.34 0.39 5.54
C PHE A 75 12.81 1.57 4.67
N PHE A 76 11.89 2.20 3.93
CA PHE A 76 12.22 3.34 3.08
C PHE A 76 12.78 4.54 3.86
N LYS A 77 12.24 4.83 5.05
CA LYS A 77 12.72 5.93 5.90
C LYS A 77 14.15 5.71 6.40
N ASN A 78 14.55 4.45 6.64
CA ASN A 78 15.87 4.13 7.19
C ASN A 78 16.97 3.97 6.13
N ILE A 79 16.61 3.94 4.83
CA ILE A 79 17.57 3.75 3.73
C ILE A 79 17.68 4.96 2.78
N SER A 80 16.80 5.96 2.92
CA SER A 80 16.82 7.21 2.12
C SER A 80 17.59 8.32 2.84
#